data_AF-A0ABD0MVQ2-F1
#
_entry.id   AF-A0ABD0MVQ2-F1
#
_cell.length_a   1.000
_cell.length_b   1.000
_cell.length_c   1.000
_cell.angle_alpha   90.00
_cell.angle_beta   90.00
_cell.angle_gamma   90.00
#
_symmetry.space_group_name_H-M   'P 1'
#
loop_
_entity.id
_entity.type
_entity.pdbx_description
1 polymer ?
#
loop_
_entity_poly.entity_id
_entity_poly.type
_entity_poly.pdbx_seq_one_letter_code
_entity_poly.pdbx_strand_id
1 'polypeptide(L)' 'PIGSVEVSIICSSSGVMRASCSSEGDQLLYSWTLNGDSLMDGNSSIDLDEGTDGNITCSVKNHISHGQTAINIKPCT' A
#
# COMPACT_ATOMS: atom_id res chain seq x y z
N PRO A 1 -14.28 4.79 13.25
CA PRO A 1 -12.93 5.34 13.00
C PRO A 1 -12.09 4.29 12.28
N ILE A 2 -11.01 4.70 11.62
CA ILE A 2 -10.05 3.78 11.01
C ILE A 2 -9.14 3.25 12.11
N GLY A 3 -8.86 1.94 12.07
CA GLY A 3 -7.89 1.30 12.95
C GLY A 3 -6.45 1.51 12.49
N SER A 4 -5.54 0.65 12.96
CA SER A 4 -4.17 0.62 12.47
C SER A 4 -4.15 0.29 10.97
N VAL A 5 -3.27 0.96 10.23
CA VAL A 5 -3.03 0.66 8.81
C VAL A 5 -1.81 -0.24 8.73
N GLU A 6 -1.95 -1.40 8.12
CA GLU A 6 -0.87 -2.37 7.93
C GLU A 6 -0.57 -2.51 6.45
N VAL A 7 0.72 -2.54 6.10
CA VAL A 7 1.19 -2.78 4.74
C VAL A 7 2.04 -4.04 4.74
N SER A 8 1.76 -4.93 3.80
CA SER A 8 2.49 -6.17 3.58
C SER A 8 2.93 -6.28 2.12
N ILE A 9 4.07 -6.93 1.90
CA ILE A 9 4.67 -7.14 0.59
C ILE A 9 4.81 -8.63 0.36
N ILE A 10 4.36 -9.10 -0.80
CA ILE A 10 4.48 -10.48 -1.22
C ILE A 10 5.24 -10.51 -2.54
N CYS A 11 6.33 -11.28 -2.57
CA CYS A 11 7.06 -11.58 -3.79
C CYS A 11 6.59 -12.91 -4.35
N SER A 12 6.19 -12.95 -5.62
CA SER A 12 5.95 -14.21 -6.33
C SER A 12 7.26 -14.77 -6.89
N SER A 13 7.29 -16.09 -7.12
CA SER A 13 8.41 -16.75 -7.81
C SER A 13 8.57 -16.32 -9.28
N SER A 14 7.64 -15.53 -9.82
CA SER A 14 7.68 -14.99 -11.18
C SER A 14 8.17 -13.53 -11.24
N GLY A 15 8.74 -13.01 -10.14
CA GLY A 15 9.24 -11.63 -10.07
C GLY A 15 8.16 -10.57 -9.83
N VAL A 16 6.89 -10.96 -9.63
CA VAL A 16 5.82 -10.00 -9.34
C VAL A 16 5.85 -9.63 -7.87
N MET A 17 5.93 -8.33 -7.60
CA MET A 17 5.86 -7.78 -6.27
C MET A 17 4.45 -7.24 -6.01
N ARG A 18 3.76 -7.74 -4.99
CA ARG A 18 2.42 -7.29 -4.63
C ARG A 18 2.43 -6.61 -3.28
N ALA A 19 2.04 -5.33 -3.26
CA ALA A 19 1.78 -4.61 -2.02
C ALA A 19 0.31 -4.75 -1.64
N SER A 20 0.03 -5.00 -0.38
CA SER A 20 -1.32 -5.10 0.17
C SER A 20 -1.44 -4.27 1.42
N CYS A 21 -2.56 -3.58 1.56
CA CYS A 21 -2.87 -2.68 2.65
C CYS A 21 -4.17 -3.10 3.31
N SER A 22 -4.15 -3.22 4.64
CA SER A 22 -5.29 -3.58 5.46
C SER A 22 -5.49 -2.58 6.58
N SER A 23 -6.74 -2.35 6.95
CA SER A 23 -7.10 -1.56 8.11
C SER A 23 -8.51 -1.91 8.58
N GLU A 24 -8.80 -1.67 9.85
CA GLU A 24 -10.15 -1.80 10.40
C GLU A 24 -10.99 -0.56 10.09
N GLY A 25 -12.28 -0.75 9.82
CA GLY A 25 -13.25 0.33 9.63
C GLY A 25 -14.18 0.09 8.43
N ASP A 26 -15.17 0.97 8.30
CA ASP A 26 -16.18 0.89 7.24
C ASP A 26 -15.85 1.78 6.05
N GLN A 27 -16.23 1.33 4.84
CA GLN A 27 -16.15 2.08 3.58
C GLN A 27 -14.77 2.73 3.35
N LEU A 28 -13.74 1.90 3.49
CA LEU A 28 -12.35 2.34 3.37
C LEU A 28 -12.01 2.65 1.91
N LEU A 29 -11.45 3.83 1.69
CA LEU A 29 -10.84 4.24 0.42
C LEU A 29 -9.33 4.20 0.58
N TYR A 30 -8.67 3.54 -0.37
CA TYR A 30 -7.22 3.36 -0.38
C TYR A 30 -6.57 4.27 -1.42
N SER A 31 -5.36 4.73 -1.14
CA SER A 31 -4.51 5.44 -2.09
C SER A 31 -3.05 5.11 -1.83
N TRP A 32 -2.29 4.93 -2.89
CA TRP A 32 -0.90 4.50 -2.86
C TRP A 32 0.02 5.56 -3.44
N THR A 33 1.15 5.78 -2.77
CA THR A 33 2.24 6.61 -3.28
C THR A 33 3.58 5.90 -3.16
N LEU A 34 4.48 6.13 -4.11
CA LEU A 34 5.87 5.69 -4.07
C LEU A 34 6.78 6.91 -4.06
N ASN A 35 7.61 7.04 -3.02
CA ASN A 35 8.51 8.19 -2.84
C ASN A 35 7.81 9.56 -2.86
N GLY A 36 6.50 9.59 -2.55
CA GLY A 36 5.65 10.79 -2.58
C GLY A 36 4.85 10.96 -3.87
N ASP A 37 5.15 10.21 -4.93
CA ASP A 37 4.42 10.26 -6.20
C ASP A 37 3.20 9.33 -6.17
N SER A 38 2.08 9.79 -6.74
CA SER A 38 0.84 8.99 -6.81
C SER A 38 1.03 7.77 -7.70
N LEU A 39 0.77 6.58 -7.15
CA LEU A 39 0.78 5.32 -7.91
C LEU A 39 -0.63 4.94 -8.36
N MET A 40 -1.56 4.81 -7.42
CA MET A 40 -2.88 4.25 -7.68
C MET A 40 -3.87 4.57 -6.55
N ASP A 41 -5.13 4.79 -6.92
CA ASP A 41 -6.23 5.03 -5.99
C ASP A 41 -7.29 3.92 -6.08
N GLY A 42 -7.95 3.64 -4.97
CA GLY A 42 -9.12 2.77 -4.87
C GLY A 42 -8.84 1.32 -4.47
N ASN A 43 -7.69 0.76 -4.80
CA ASN A 43 -7.37 -0.64 -4.46
C ASN A 43 -6.66 -0.79 -3.12
N SER A 44 -7.03 -1.83 -2.37
CA SER A 44 -6.29 -2.28 -1.18
C SER A 44 -5.02 -3.05 -1.53
N SER A 45 -4.85 -3.53 -2.76
CA SER A 45 -3.65 -4.24 -3.21
C SER A 45 -3.26 -3.83 -4.63
N ILE A 46 -1.96 -3.66 -4.85
CA ILE A 46 -1.38 -3.25 -6.13
C ILE A 46 -0.18 -4.13 -6.49
N ASP A 47 0.01 -4.35 -7.79
CA ASP A 47 1.22 -4.97 -8.32
C ASP A 47 2.25 -3.87 -8.63
N LEU A 48 3.50 -4.12 -8.26
CA LEU A 48 4.65 -3.26 -8.47
C LEU A 48 5.61 -3.94 -9.44
N ASP A 49 6.40 -3.13 -10.14
CA ASP A 49 7.42 -3.63 -11.05
C ASP A 49 8.53 -4.38 -10.26
N GLU A 50 9.12 -5.41 -10.88
CA GLU A 50 10.12 -6.32 -10.28
C GLU A 50 11.34 -5.60 -9.66
N GLY A 51 11.65 -4.40 -10.15
CA GLY A 51 12.75 -3.55 -9.66
C GLY A 51 12.34 -2.42 -8.72
N THR A 52 11.12 -2.43 -8.19
CA THR A 52 10.62 -1.31 -7.37
C THR A 52 11.38 -1.23 -6.04
N ASP A 53 11.96 -0.06 -5.79
CA ASP A 53 12.70 0.29 -4.57
C ASP A 53 12.24 1.66 -4.06
N GLY A 54 12.20 1.81 -2.74
CA GLY A 54 11.89 3.09 -2.08
C GLY A 54 10.79 3.01 -1.04
N ASN A 55 10.19 4.15 -0.73
CA ASN A 55 9.20 4.27 0.34
C ASN A 55 7.78 4.21 -0.22
N ILE A 56 7.11 3.09 -0.01
CA ILE A 56 5.69 2.93 -0.38
C ILE A 56 4.82 3.38 0.80
N THR A 57 3.83 4.20 0.51
CA THR A 57 2.85 4.64 1.51
C THR A 57 1.46 4.22 1.06
N CYS A 58 0.76 3.49 1.93
CA CYS A 58 -0.68 3.29 1.81
C CYS A 58 -1.38 4.31 2.70
N SER A 59 -2.30 5.08 2.13
CA SER A 59 -3.21 5.92 2.88
C SER A 59 -4.62 5.36 2.79
N VAL A 60 -5.30 5.32 3.93
CA VAL A 60 -6.66 4.81 4.09
C VAL A 60 -7.52 5.92 4.67
N LYS A 61 -8.66 6.19 4.06
CA LYS A 61 -9.62 7.18 4.56
C LYS A 61 -11.05 6.65 4.53
N ASN A 62 -11.88 7.16 5.41
CA ASN A 62 -13.32 6.95 5.39
C ASN A 62 -14.03 8.27 5.75
N HIS A 63 -15.36 8.21 5.91
CA HIS A 63 -16.16 9.40 6.21
C HIS A 63 -15.93 9.98 7.63
N ILE A 64 -15.11 9.32 8.47
CA ILE A 64 -14.87 9.71 9.87
C ILE A 64 -13.42 10.15 10.08
N SER A 65 -12.44 9.41 9.57
CA SER A 65 -11.02 9.60 9.84
C SER A 65 -10.13 9.18 8.67
N HIS A 66 -8.84 9.44 8.79
CA HIS A 66 -7.80 9.02 7.86
C HIS A 66 -6.61 8.43 8.62
N GLY A 67 -5.86 7.55 7.98
CA GLY A 67 -4.64 6.95 8.48
C GLY A 67 -3.71 6.57 7.33
N GLN A 68 -2.42 6.41 7.60
CA GLN A 68 -1.47 5.99 6.59
C GLN A 68 -0.31 5.24 7.23
N THR A 69 0.28 4.33 6.47
CA THR A 69 1.51 3.63 6.85
C THR A 69 2.47 3.62 5.68
N ALA A 70 3.71 3.98 5.97
CA ALA A 70 4.81 3.98 5.02
C ALA A 70 5.83 2.92 5.41
N ILE A 71 6.28 2.14 4.43
CA ILE A 71 7.36 1.15 4.60
C ILE A 71 8.38 1.30 3.47
N ASN A 72 9.64 1.04 3.79
CA ASN A 72 10.66 0.94 2.75
C ASN A 72 10.60 -0.47 2.14
N ILE A 73 10.40 -0.52 0.84
CA ILE A 73 10.41 -1.75 0.05
C ILE A 73 11.71 -1.87 -0.72
N LYS A 74 12.10 -3.11 -1.04
CA LYS A 74 13.24 -3.42 -1.90
C LYS A 74 12.77 -4.39 -2.98
N PRO A 75 13.47 -4.44 -4.13
CA PRO A 75 13.19 -5.39 -5.20
C PRO A 75 13.18 -6.83 -4.67
N CYS A 76 12.25 -7.63 -5.17
CA CYS A 76 12.24 -9.07 -4.92
C CYS A 76 13.44 -9.69 -5.65
N THR A 77 14.38 -10.30 -4.91
CA THR A 77 15.58 -10.96 -5.45
C THR A 77 15.39 -12.45 -5.64
#